data_AF-U5VT07-F1
#
_entry.id   AF-U5VT07-F1
#
_cell.length_a   1.000
_cell.length_b   1.000
_cell.length_c   1.000
_cell.angle_alpha   90.00
_cell.angle_beta   90.00
_cell.angle_gamma   90.00
#
_symmetry.space_group_name_H-M   'P 1'
#
loop_
_entity.id
_entity.type
_entity.pdbx_description
1 polymer ?
#
loop_
_entity_poly.entity_id
_entity_poly.type
_entity_poly.pdbx_seq_one_letter_code
_entity_poly.pdbx_strand_id
1 'polypeptide(L)'
;MTEENHAAYRKRRRAELLAEAEADVTRTRAAKQEPAVEVSPVVDARRNKWLTNLFGIVILLALSFVLIATATTVGRFTGHDFADARRTGTTATVEDCERRGPISLFGFGYYDQCTVTIAWNGSPSLRALIDKPGFFNGEAPGITFCHY
;
A
#
# COMPACT_ATOMS: atom_id res chain seq x y z
N MET A 1 -53.45 -55.67 -27.00
CA MET A 1 -52.20 -54.98 -27.40
C MET A 1 -51.13 -55.46 -26.43
N THR A 2 -50.20 -56.32 -26.89
CA THR A 2 -49.29 -57.09 -26.03
C THR A 2 -48.07 -56.25 -25.63
N GLU A 3 -47.48 -56.51 -24.46
CA GLU A 3 -46.26 -55.81 -23.99
C GLU A 3 -45.11 -55.84 -24.99
N GLU A 4 -45.01 -56.89 -25.80
CA GLU A 4 -44.02 -57.03 -26.87
C GLU A 4 -44.14 -55.92 -27.93
N ASN A 5 -45.37 -55.48 -28.25
CA ASN A 5 -45.60 -54.40 -29.20
C ASN A 5 -45.11 -53.04 -28.66
N HIS A 6 -45.21 -52.82 -27.35
CA HIS A 6 -44.71 -51.59 -26.72
C HIS A 6 -43.17 -51.56 -26.69
N ALA A 7 -42.53 -52.71 -26.45
CA ALA A 7 -41.08 -52.81 -26.48
C ALA A 7 -40.52 -52.55 -27.90
N ALA A 8 -41.15 -53.11 -28.93
CA ALA A 8 -40.79 -52.89 -30.32
C ALA A 8 -40.97 -51.43 -30.74
N TYR A 9 -42.08 -50.79 -30.33
CA TYR A 9 -42.37 -49.39 -30.62
C TYR A 9 -41.32 -48.45 -29.99
N ARG A 10 -40.95 -48.65 -28.72
CA ARG A 10 -39.93 -47.83 -28.04
C ARG A 10 -38.54 -47.96 -28.69
N LYS A 11 -38.17 -49.15 -29.15
CA LYS A 11 -36.90 -49.36 -29.87
C LYS A 11 -36.85 -48.58 -31.18
N ARG A 12 -37.94 -48.64 -31.97
CA ARG A 12 -38.04 -47.87 -33.22
C ARG A 12 -37.98 -46.37 -32.98
N ARG A 13 -38.71 -45.89 -31.96
CA ARG A 13 -38.73 -44.45 -31.64
C ARG A 13 -37.37 -43.92 -31.16
N ARG A 14 -36.59 -44.72 -30.44
CA ARG A 14 -35.22 -44.33 -30.03
C ARG A 14 -34.25 -44.30 -31.21
N ALA A 15 -34.36 -45.23 -32.15
CA ALA A 15 -33.52 -45.25 -33.34
C ALA A 15 -33.75 -44.02 -34.23
N GLU A 16 -35.01 -43.61 -34.38
CA GLU A 16 -35.40 -42.41 -35.12
C GLU A 16 -34.83 -41.13 -34.49
N LEU A 17 -34.95 -40.97 -33.16
CA LEU A 17 -34.41 -39.82 -32.44
C LEU A 17 -32.88 -39.72 -32.49
N LEU A 18 -32.18 -40.86 -32.49
CA LEU A 18 -30.72 -40.87 -32.63
C LEU A 18 -30.28 -40.46 -34.04
N ALA A 19 -31.00 -40.92 -35.08
CA ALA A 19 -30.71 -40.53 -36.46
C ALA A 19 -30.92 -39.02 -36.69
N GLU A 20 -31.95 -38.43 -36.07
CA GLU A 20 -32.17 -36.98 -36.11
C GLU A 20 -31.07 -36.20 -35.37
N ALA A 21 -30.64 -36.69 -34.20
CA ALA A 21 -29.57 -36.04 -33.42
C ALA A 21 -28.22 -36.05 -34.16
N GLU A 22 -27.87 -37.15 -34.82
CA GLU A 22 -26.63 -37.23 -35.62
C GLU A 22 -26.68 -36.30 -36.84
N ALA A 23 -27.84 -36.17 -37.48
CA ALA A 23 -28.04 -35.23 -38.59
C ALA A 23 -27.92 -33.76 -38.13
N ASP A 24 -28.38 -33.43 -36.93
CA ASP A 24 -28.32 -32.06 -36.40
C ASP A 24 -26.90 -31.69 -35.93
N VAL A 25 -26.16 -32.64 -35.34
CA VAL A 25 -24.74 -32.47 -34.99
C VAL A 25 -23.88 -32.29 -36.25
N THR A 26 -24.17 -33.04 -37.32
CA THR A 26 -23.43 -32.89 -38.58
C THR A 26 -23.76 -31.57 -39.29
N ARG A 27 -25.02 -31.10 -39.27
CA ARG A 27 -25.40 -29.78 -39.79
C ARG A 27 -24.76 -28.64 -38.99
N THR A 28 -24.79 -28.69 -37.66
CA THR A 28 -24.17 -27.66 -36.81
C THR A 28 -22.65 -27.64 -36.95
N ARG A 29 -22.01 -28.80 -37.11
CA ARG A 29 -20.57 -28.87 -37.39
C ARG A 29 -20.24 -28.29 -38.77
N ALA A 30 -21.01 -28.63 -39.80
CA ALA A 30 -20.81 -28.08 -41.15
C ALA A 30 -21.07 -26.57 -41.22
N ALA A 31 -22.12 -26.09 -40.55
CA ALA A 31 -22.45 -24.66 -40.49
C ALA A 31 -21.45 -23.83 -39.66
N LYS A 32 -20.78 -24.45 -38.67
CA LYS A 32 -19.71 -23.80 -37.89
C LYS A 32 -18.35 -23.86 -38.59
N GLN A 33 -18.26 -24.56 -39.72
CA GLN A 33 -17.05 -24.81 -40.48
C GLN A 33 -17.05 -23.97 -41.77
N GLU A 34 -17.21 -22.65 -41.62
CA GLU A 34 -16.90 -21.63 -42.62
C GLU A 34 -15.81 -20.69 -42.07
N PRO A 35 -15.06 -20.04 -42.99
CA PRO A 35 -13.76 -20.49 -43.48
C PRO A 35 -12.68 -20.40 -42.39
N ALA A 36 -11.50 -20.96 -42.68
CA ALA A 36 -10.30 -20.81 -41.86
C ALA A 36 -10.00 -19.32 -41.58
N VAL A 37 -10.58 -18.78 -40.51
CA VAL A 37 -10.05 -17.61 -39.82
C VAL A 37 -8.68 -18.06 -39.37
N GLU A 38 -7.68 -17.53 -40.05
CA GLU A 38 -6.27 -17.60 -39.74
C GLU A 38 -6.15 -17.58 -38.21
N VAL A 39 -5.95 -18.76 -37.62
CA VAL A 39 -5.78 -18.90 -36.17
C VAL A 39 -4.40 -18.33 -35.93
N SER A 40 -4.36 -17.00 -35.78
CA SER A 40 -3.23 -16.30 -35.21
C SER A 40 -2.83 -17.10 -33.98
N PRO A 41 -1.57 -17.56 -33.90
CA PRO A 41 -1.16 -18.39 -32.79
C PRO A 41 -1.43 -17.59 -31.52
N VAL A 42 -2.30 -18.11 -30.65
CA VAL A 42 -2.45 -17.66 -29.26
C VAL A 42 -1.19 -18.10 -28.53
N VAL A 43 -0.07 -17.51 -28.92
CA VAL A 43 1.24 -17.71 -28.32
C VAL A 43 1.50 -16.46 -27.49
N ASP A 44 1.57 -16.69 -26.17
CA ASP A 44 2.24 -15.87 -25.17
C ASP A 44 1.58 -14.60 -24.60
N ALA A 45 0.29 -14.66 -24.24
CA ALA A 45 -0.26 -13.74 -23.24
C ALA A 45 0.14 -14.10 -21.78
N ARG A 46 0.74 -15.28 -21.53
CA ARG A 46 0.99 -15.79 -20.17
C ARG A 46 2.30 -15.29 -19.57
N ARG A 47 3.33 -15.09 -20.40
CA ARG A 47 4.68 -14.67 -19.96
C ARG A 47 4.74 -13.19 -19.59
N ASN A 48 3.97 -12.33 -20.29
CA ASN A 48 3.95 -10.90 -20.00
C ASN A 48 3.24 -10.58 -18.67
N LYS A 49 2.22 -11.38 -18.28
CA LYS A 49 1.48 -11.21 -17.01
C LYS A 49 2.34 -11.35 -15.76
N TRP A 50 3.42 -12.15 -15.80
CA TRP A 50 4.28 -12.32 -14.64
C TRP A 50 5.12 -11.06 -14.37
N LEU A 51 5.66 -10.43 -15.42
CA LEU A 51 6.36 -9.16 -15.30
C LEU A 51 5.40 -8.04 -14.87
N THR A 52 4.18 -8.01 -15.42
CA THR A 52 3.17 -7.03 -14.97
C THR A 52 2.77 -7.22 -13.51
N ASN A 53 2.66 -8.47 -13.04
CA ASN A 53 2.42 -8.76 -11.62
C ASN A 53 3.60 -8.36 -10.74
N LEU A 54 4.83 -8.60 -11.18
CA LEU A 54 6.02 -8.25 -10.42
C LEU A 54 6.15 -6.72 -10.27
N PHE A 55 5.94 -5.98 -11.36
CA PHE A 55 5.85 -4.53 -11.33
C PHE A 55 4.72 -4.04 -10.42
N GLY A 56 3.55 -4.68 -10.46
CA GLY A 56 2.44 -4.37 -9.56
C GLY A 56 2.82 -4.53 -8.08
N ILE A 57 3.53 -5.61 -7.73
CA ILE A 57 4.02 -5.84 -6.36
C ILE A 57 5.04 -4.77 -5.96
N VAL A 58 5.99 -4.45 -6.84
CA VAL A 58 7.01 -3.41 -6.57
C VAL A 58 6.36 -2.05 -6.35
N ILE A 59 5.39 -1.68 -7.19
CA ILE A 59 4.64 -0.42 -7.06
C ILE A 59 3.87 -0.39 -5.73
N LEU A 60 3.23 -1.50 -5.36
CA LEU A 60 2.48 -1.59 -4.12
C LEU A 60 3.41 -1.47 -2.89
N LEU A 61 4.58 -2.13 -2.92
CA LEU A 61 5.60 -1.98 -1.88
C LEU A 61 6.12 -0.55 -1.79
N ALA A 62 6.37 0.11 -2.93
CA ALA A 62 6.81 1.50 -2.97
C ALA A 62 5.75 2.43 -2.37
N LEU A 63 4.47 2.24 -2.72
CA LEU A 63 3.34 2.98 -2.15
C LEU A 63 3.22 2.76 -0.64
N SER A 64 3.31 1.51 -0.17
CA SER A 64 3.30 1.21 1.26
C SER A 64 4.46 1.88 1.99
N PHE A 65 5.66 1.85 1.42
CA PHE A 65 6.82 2.52 1.99
C PHE A 65 6.63 4.04 2.08
N VAL A 66 6.12 4.67 1.02
CA VAL A 66 5.79 6.10 1.01
C VAL A 66 4.77 6.42 2.10
N LEU A 67 3.67 5.67 2.20
CA LEU A 67 2.65 5.89 3.22
C LEU A 67 3.19 5.78 4.65
N ILE A 68 4.02 4.76 4.91
CA ILE A 68 4.66 4.58 6.21
C ILE A 68 5.57 5.76 6.51
N ALA A 69 6.38 6.20 5.55
CA ALA A 69 7.28 7.33 5.73
C ALA A 69 6.53 8.65 5.93
N THR A 70 5.39 8.85 5.26
CA THR A 70 4.54 10.02 5.50
C THR A 70 3.93 9.96 6.90
N ALA A 71 3.44 8.79 7.33
CA ALA A 71 2.87 8.61 8.66
C ALA A 71 3.89 8.86 9.78
N THR A 72 5.13 8.35 9.64
CA THR A 72 6.21 8.63 10.60
C THR A 72 6.59 10.10 10.61
N THR A 73 6.61 10.76 9.45
CA THR A 73 6.88 12.20 9.35
C THR A 73 5.80 13.00 10.08
N VAL A 74 4.51 12.74 9.82
CA VAL A 74 3.40 13.41 10.50
C VAL A 74 3.46 13.18 12.02
N GLY A 75 3.70 11.94 12.46
CA GLY A 75 3.83 11.61 13.88
C GLY A 75 4.97 12.34 14.59
N ARG A 76 6.02 12.74 13.87
CA ARG A 76 7.12 13.53 14.44
C ARG A 76 6.76 15.01 14.62
N PHE A 77 5.93 15.56 13.73
CA PHE A 77 5.46 16.94 13.82
C PHE A 77 4.26 17.15 14.76
N THR A 78 3.50 16.09 15.06
CA THR A 78 2.50 16.14 16.13
C THR A 78 3.22 16.13 17.48
N GLY A 79 3.56 17.30 17.99
CA GLY A 79 4.19 17.49 19.31
C GLY A 79 3.41 16.81 20.43
N HIS A 80 4.10 16.44 21.51
CA HIS A 80 3.40 16.02 22.72
C HIS A 80 2.80 17.26 23.37
N ASP A 81 1.54 17.16 23.81
CA ASP A 81 0.88 18.22 24.54
C ASP A 81 1.59 18.37 25.90
N PHE A 82 2.36 19.44 26.08
CA PHE A 82 3.12 19.70 27.30
C PHE A 82 2.24 20.28 28.43
N ALA A 83 0.92 20.32 28.23
CA ALA A 83 -0.05 20.75 29.24
C ALA A 83 0.03 19.94 30.56
N ASP A 84 0.58 18.71 30.51
CA ASP A 84 0.69 17.80 31.67
C ASP A 84 2.13 17.67 32.24
N ALA A 85 3.01 18.63 31.93
CA ALA A 85 4.38 18.60 32.44
C ALA A 85 4.41 18.82 33.97
N ARG A 86 4.87 17.82 34.73
CA ARG A 86 5.01 17.87 36.21
C ARG A 86 5.89 19.01 36.74
N ARG A 87 6.73 19.60 35.90
CA ARG A 87 7.55 20.78 36.21
C ARG A 87 7.66 21.66 34.97
N THR A 88 7.44 22.96 35.15
CA THR A 88 7.72 24.00 34.16
C THR A 88 9.06 24.68 34.50
N GLY A 89 9.93 24.80 33.50
CA GLY A 89 11.18 25.56 33.62
C GLY A 89 10.89 27.05 33.52
N THR A 90 11.65 27.88 34.23
CA THR A 90 11.45 29.34 34.25
C THR A 90 12.08 29.99 33.02
N THR A 91 13.24 29.48 32.60
CA THR A 91 13.93 29.93 31.39
C THR A 91 14.57 28.74 30.68
N ALA A 92 14.48 28.71 29.35
CA ALA A 92 15.20 27.76 28.51
C ALA A 92 16.03 28.54 27.49
N THR A 93 17.34 28.32 27.46
CA THR A 93 18.26 29.01 26.54
C THR A 93 18.84 28.04 25.54
N VAL A 94 18.69 28.33 24.26
CA VAL A 94 19.29 27.55 23.17
C VAL A 94 20.78 27.85 23.12
N GLU A 95 21.63 26.84 23.24
CA GLU A 95 23.09 27.00 23.22
C GLU A 95 23.68 26.74 21.84
N ASP A 96 23.22 25.68 21.19
CA ASP A 96 23.73 25.24 19.90
C ASP A 96 22.63 24.50 19.15
N CYS A 97 22.59 24.64 17.83
CA CYS A 97 21.62 24.00 16.95
C CYS A 97 22.35 23.42 15.73
N GLU A 98 22.23 22.10 15.54
CA GLU A 98 22.76 21.40 14.39
C GLU A 98 21.63 20.89 13.51
N ARG A 99 21.71 21.16 12.20
CA ARG A 99 20.73 20.70 11.23
C ARG A 99 21.01 19.26 10.84
N ARG A 100 20.09 18.35 11.16
CA ARG A 100 20.19 16.92 10.81
C ARG A 100 19.46 16.64 9.50
N GLY A 101 20.07 15.74 8.71
CA GLY A 101 19.87 15.57 7.26
C GLY A 101 18.46 15.16 6.79
N PRO A 102 18.27 15.05 5.46
CA PRO A 102 16.95 14.91 4.84
C PRO A 102 16.38 13.49 4.86
N ILE A 103 17.19 12.48 5.21
CA ILE A 103 16.77 11.08 5.25
C ILE A 103 17.35 10.46 6.53
N SER A 104 16.48 9.99 7.42
CA SER A 104 16.88 9.17 8.57
C SER A 104 15.99 7.95 8.70
N LEU A 105 16.39 6.98 9.54
CA LEU A 105 15.58 5.81 9.88
C LEU A 105 14.18 6.16 10.42
N PHE A 106 14.00 7.42 10.83
CA PHE A 106 12.78 7.93 11.43
C PHE A 106 12.01 8.88 10.49
N GLY A 107 12.33 8.96 9.20
CA GLY A 107 11.54 9.70 8.21
C GLY A 107 12.34 10.56 7.23
N PHE A 108 11.62 11.33 6.42
CA PHE A 108 12.17 12.26 5.45
C PHE A 108 12.03 13.72 5.94
N GLY A 109 12.99 14.57 5.54
CA GLY A 109 13.01 16.00 5.88
C GLY A 109 14.18 16.37 6.80
N TYR A 110 14.53 17.66 6.76
CA TYR A 110 15.52 18.23 7.68
C TYR A 110 14.84 18.61 8.99
N TYR A 111 15.56 18.48 10.09
CA TYR A 111 15.15 19.01 11.38
C TYR A 111 16.34 19.56 12.13
N ASP A 112 16.08 20.52 13.02
CA ASP A 112 17.11 21.10 13.86
C ASP A 112 17.15 20.34 15.19
N GLN A 113 18.36 19.92 15.57
CA GLN A 113 18.66 19.31 16.84
C GLN A 113 19.39 20.36 17.67
N CYS A 114 18.78 20.81 18.77
CA CYS A 114 19.38 21.85 19.59
C CYS A 114 19.69 21.38 21.01
N THR A 115 20.80 21.90 21.54
CA THR A 115 21.15 21.78 22.94
C THR A 115 20.59 22.98 23.68
N VAL A 116 19.83 22.73 24.74
CA VAL A 116 19.12 23.75 25.52
C VAL A 116 19.52 23.64 26.98
N THR A 117 19.77 24.78 27.60
CA THR A 117 19.99 24.86 29.05
C THR A 117 18.74 25.41 29.71
N ILE A 118 18.13 24.60 30.56
CA ILE A 118 16.88 24.89 31.25
C ILE A 118 17.20 25.30 32.68
N ALA A 119 16.86 26.52 33.08
CA ALA A 119 16.92 26.96 34.46
C ALA A 119 15.57 26.70 35.14
N TRP A 120 15.64 25.98 36.25
CA TRP A 120 14.49 25.63 37.08
C TRP A 120 14.47 26.52 38.32
N ASN A 121 13.29 26.98 38.74
CA ASN A 121 13.16 27.73 40.00
C ASN A 121 13.71 26.89 41.17
N GLY A 122 14.84 27.33 41.74
CA GLY A 122 15.45 26.71 42.92
C GLY A 122 16.29 25.45 42.67
N SER A 123 16.61 25.11 41.42
CA SER A 123 17.47 23.96 41.07
C SER A 123 18.57 24.38 40.10
N PRO A 124 19.74 23.70 40.10
CA PRO A 124 20.77 23.92 39.09
C PRO A 124 20.22 23.77 37.68
N SER A 125 20.78 24.55 36.76
CA SER A 125 20.45 24.51 35.34
C SER A 125 20.79 23.15 34.75
N LEU A 126 19.87 22.57 34.01
CA LEU A 126 20.06 21.29 33.33
C LEU A 126 20.31 21.54 31.85
N ARG A 127 21.38 20.95 31.32
CA ARG A 127 21.64 20.91 29.88
C ARG A 127 20.94 19.69 29.28
N ALA A 128 20.07 19.90 28.32
CA ALA A 128 19.31 18.86 27.63
C ALA A 128 19.53 18.96 26.12
N LEU A 129 19.76 17.82 25.48
CA LEU A 129 19.76 17.72 24.02
C LEU A 129 18.34 17.39 23.58
N ILE A 130 17.74 18.26 22.78
CA ILE A 130 16.41 18.03 22.21
C ILE A 130 16.61 17.75 20.71
N ASP A 131 16.39 16.50 20.32
CA ASP A 131 16.53 15.99 18.96
C ASP A 131 15.17 15.74 18.28
N LYS A 132 14.11 16.34 18.81
CA LYS A 132 12.74 16.14 18.35
C LYS A 132 12.43 17.04 17.14
N PRO A 133 12.05 16.47 15.98
CA PRO A 133 11.69 17.27 14.81
C PRO A 133 10.47 18.16 15.07
N GLY A 134 10.48 19.37 14.52
CA GLY A 134 9.38 20.33 14.67
C GLY A 134 9.29 21.00 16.04
N PHE A 135 10.18 20.66 16.99
CA PHE A 135 10.28 21.37 18.26
C PHE A 135 10.94 22.75 18.07
N PHE A 136 11.97 22.79 17.23
CA PHE A 136 12.69 23.99 16.84
C PHE A 136 12.35 24.38 15.40
N ASN A 137 12.18 25.67 15.16
CA ASN A 137 11.87 26.26 13.85
C ASN A 137 12.97 27.23 13.42
N GLY A 138 14.22 26.75 13.37
CA GLY A 138 15.38 27.55 12.99
C GLY A 138 15.80 28.55 14.05
N GLU A 139 15.64 28.24 15.34
CA GLU A 139 16.12 29.12 16.41
C GLU A 139 17.64 29.31 16.35
N ALA A 140 18.06 30.55 16.54
CA ALA A 140 19.46 30.89 16.70
C ALA A 140 19.94 30.55 18.12
N PRO A 141 21.23 30.19 18.27
CA PRO A 141 21.85 30.08 19.59
C PRO A 141 21.77 31.42 20.32
N GLY A 142 21.49 31.37 21.62
CA GLY A 142 21.27 32.52 22.50
C GLY A 142 19.82 32.96 22.67
N ILE A 143 18.87 32.34 21.97
CA ILE A 143 17.44 32.61 22.19
C ILE A 143 17.02 32.02 23.55
N THR A 144 16.40 32.85 24.38
CA THR A 144 15.84 32.45 25.67
C THR A 144 14.32 32.47 25.62
N PHE A 145 13.70 31.34 25.95
CA PHE A 145 12.26 31.21 26.14
C PHE A 145 11.93 31.36 27.61
N CYS A 146 11.10 32.36 27.94
CA CYS A 146 10.54 32.55 29.27
C CYS A 146 9.09 32.08 29.24
N HIS A 147 8.77 31.02 29.99
CA HIS A 147 7.38 30.63 30.22
C HIS A 147 6.91 31.32 31.50
N TYR A 148 5.99 32.28 31.35
CA TYR A 148 5.31 32.95 32.47
C TYR A 148 4.18 32.08 33.03
#